data_AF-A0A1D2UKQ0-F1
#
_entry.id   AF-A0A1D2UKQ0-F1
#
_cell.length_a   1.000
_cell.length_b   1.000
_cell.length_c   1.000
_cell.angle_alpha   90.00
_cell.angle_beta   90.00
_cell.angle_gamma   90.00
#
_symmetry.space_group_name_H-M   'P 1'
#
loop_
_entity.id
_entity.type
_entity.pdbx_description
1 polymer ?
#
loop_
_entity_poly.entity_id
_entity_poly.type
_entity_poly.pdbx_seq_one_letter_code
_entity_poly.pdbx_strand_id
1 'polypeptide(L)'
;MPSESYRIALRREHLDLVKGAMVDVNRFGTGRIAFANTEYVAAGKTGTAQVVGIRQNERYDARRIAERHRDHSLFIAFAPVNDPKIAVALIVENGGFGAQAAAPIARKLIDYHLLGKLPKDFDDESLPRLADDPDLRDVPESVDPEPVPAAEERP
;
A
#
# COMPACT_ATOMS: atom_id res chain seq x y z
N MET A 1 -11.77 19.58 12.33
CA MET A 1 -11.33 19.83 10.94
C MET A 1 -9.87 20.24 11.00
N PRO A 2 -8.93 19.55 10.33
CA PRO A 2 -7.54 19.96 10.31
C PRO A 2 -7.47 21.29 9.56
N SER A 3 -6.97 22.34 10.19
CA SER A 3 -6.69 23.60 9.50
C SER A 3 -5.36 23.49 8.77
N GLU A 4 -5.29 23.98 7.53
CA GLU A 4 -4.05 24.03 6.75
C GLU A 4 -2.98 24.81 7.52
N SER A 5 -1.95 24.12 8.03
CA SER A 5 -0.89 24.73 8.83
C SER A 5 0.16 25.44 7.95
N TYR A 6 0.47 24.85 6.79
CA TYR A 6 1.36 25.44 5.79
C TYR A 6 1.20 24.72 4.45
N ARG A 7 1.38 25.46 3.35
CA ARG A 7 1.39 24.89 1.99
C ARG A 7 2.81 24.72 1.50
N ILE A 8 3.22 23.48 1.28
CA ILE A 8 4.49 23.21 0.59
C ILE A 8 4.34 23.66 -0.86
N ALA A 9 5.22 24.56 -1.30
CA ALA A 9 5.27 25.04 -2.67
C ALA A 9 5.80 23.94 -3.63
N LEU A 10 4.95 22.98 -3.95
CA LEU A 10 5.25 21.90 -4.88
C LEU A 10 4.84 22.31 -6.31
N ARG A 11 5.77 22.15 -7.26
CA ARG A 11 5.43 22.28 -8.68
C ARG A 11 4.59 21.08 -9.10
N ARG A 12 3.44 21.36 -9.74
CA ARG A 12 2.54 20.30 -10.24
C ARG A 12 3.26 19.33 -11.18
N GLU A 13 4.15 19.85 -12.02
CA GLU A 13 4.99 19.06 -12.93
C GLU A 13 5.77 17.94 -12.22
N HIS A 14 6.28 18.18 -11.00
CA HIS A 14 6.99 17.15 -10.24
C HIS A 14 6.05 16.06 -9.73
N LEU A 15 4.86 16.45 -9.27
CA LEU A 15 3.86 15.50 -8.82
C LEU A 15 3.40 14.64 -9.99
N ASP A 16 3.16 15.25 -11.14
CA ASP A 16 2.73 14.54 -12.35
C ASP A 16 3.83 13.58 -12.83
N LEU A 17 5.10 13.99 -12.77
CA LEU A 17 6.24 13.11 -13.05
C LEU A 17 6.27 11.89 -12.11
N VAL A 18 6.15 12.11 -10.80
CA VAL A 18 6.16 11.01 -9.81
C VAL A 18 4.97 10.08 -10.01
N LYS A 19 3.76 10.62 -10.22
CA LYS A 19 2.57 9.83 -10.52
C LYS A 19 2.75 9.00 -11.79
N GLY A 20 3.29 9.60 -12.85
CA GLY A 20 3.61 8.90 -14.10
C GLY A 20 4.60 7.74 -13.86
N ALA A 21 5.68 7.99 -13.14
CA ALA A 21 6.65 6.95 -12.78
C ALA A 21 6.02 5.81 -11.96
N MET A 22 5.10 6.12 -11.04
CA MET A 22 4.35 5.11 -10.28
C MET A 22 3.36 4.32 -11.16
N VAL A 23 2.76 4.94 -12.16
CA VAL A 23 1.95 4.22 -13.17
C VAL A 23 2.84 3.26 -13.96
N ASP A 24 4.04 3.69 -14.33
CA ASP A 24 4.97 2.86 -15.11
C ASP A 24 5.49 1.64 -14.34
N VAL A 25 5.57 1.69 -13.01
CA VAL A 25 5.82 0.52 -12.17
C VAL A 25 4.79 -0.59 -12.44
N ASN A 26 3.53 -0.21 -12.62
CA ASN A 26 2.41 -1.13 -12.87
C ASN A 26 2.22 -1.48 -14.35
N ARG A 27 2.71 -0.65 -15.27
CA ARG A 27 2.64 -0.94 -16.72
C ARG A 27 3.81 -1.77 -17.23
N PHE A 28 5.02 -1.43 -16.80
CA PHE A 28 6.27 -1.96 -17.36
C PHE A 28 7.26 -2.44 -16.29
N GLY A 29 7.13 -1.94 -15.05
CA GLY A 29 8.04 -2.24 -13.95
C GLY A 29 7.64 -3.45 -13.10
N THR A 30 8.03 -3.38 -11.83
CA THR A 30 7.91 -4.51 -10.89
C THR A 30 6.47 -4.88 -10.51
N GLY A 31 5.50 -3.97 -10.69
CA GLY A 31 4.07 -4.23 -10.47
C GLY A 31 3.33 -4.78 -11.69
N ARG A 32 4.01 -4.89 -12.85
CA ARG A 32 3.40 -5.22 -14.15
C ARG A 32 2.53 -6.47 -14.13
N ILE A 33 2.99 -7.54 -13.50
CA ILE A 33 2.26 -8.82 -13.50
C ILE A 33 0.96 -8.68 -12.70
N ALA A 34 1.00 -8.05 -11.53
CA ALA A 34 -0.16 -7.89 -10.66
C ALA A 34 -1.24 -6.96 -11.25
N PHE A 35 -0.82 -5.89 -11.93
CA PHE A 35 -1.72 -4.87 -12.49
C PHE A 35 -2.01 -5.02 -13.98
N ALA A 36 -1.60 -6.13 -14.60
CA ALA A 36 -1.93 -6.45 -15.97
C ALA A 36 -3.46 -6.49 -16.19
N ASN A 37 -3.90 -5.96 -17.33
CA ASN A 37 -5.30 -6.00 -17.79
C ASN A 37 -6.31 -5.49 -16.74
N THR A 38 -5.93 -4.44 -16.00
CA THR A 38 -6.87 -3.67 -15.16
C THR A 38 -7.80 -2.83 -16.03
N GLU A 39 -9.03 -2.62 -15.57
CA GLU A 39 -10.00 -1.70 -16.19
C GLU A 39 -9.80 -0.24 -15.77
N TYR A 40 -8.91 -0.01 -14.81
CA TYR A 40 -8.51 1.29 -14.31
C TYR A 40 -7.00 1.46 -14.40
N VAL A 41 -6.53 2.71 -14.37
CA VAL A 41 -5.09 2.99 -14.26
C VAL A 41 -4.75 3.22 -12.80
N ALA A 42 -3.88 2.37 -12.25
CA ALA A 42 -3.34 2.52 -10.89
C ALA A 42 -1.88 2.95 -10.90
N ALA A 43 -1.54 3.84 -9.98
CA ALA A 43 -0.17 4.19 -9.67
C ALA A 43 0.27 3.36 -8.45
N GLY A 44 1.44 2.73 -8.50
CA GLY A 44 1.92 1.89 -7.41
C GLY A 44 3.42 1.89 -7.24
N LYS A 45 3.90 1.43 -6.09
CA LYS A 45 5.31 1.25 -5.82
C LYS A 45 5.55 0.04 -4.92
N THR A 46 6.46 -0.81 -5.37
CA THR A 46 6.99 -1.94 -4.60
C THR A 46 8.04 -1.51 -3.60
N GLY A 47 8.06 -2.18 -2.46
CA GLY A 47 9.12 -2.14 -1.46
C GLY A 47 9.44 -3.54 -0.93
N THR A 48 10.59 -3.66 -0.29
CA THR A 48 11.03 -4.85 0.42
C THR A 48 11.70 -4.37 1.70
N ALA A 49 11.28 -4.86 2.87
CA ALA A 49 11.92 -4.53 4.14
C ALA A 49 12.65 -5.75 4.68
N GLN A 50 13.96 -5.62 4.85
CA GLN A 50 14.83 -6.73 5.21
C GLN A 50 14.77 -7.00 6.72
N VAL A 51 14.50 -8.26 7.10
CA VAL A 51 14.30 -8.66 8.51
C VAL A 51 15.62 -8.95 9.22
N VAL A 52 16.62 -9.48 8.51
CA VAL A 52 17.94 -9.83 9.09
C VAL A 52 19.08 -9.18 8.31
N GLY A 53 20.07 -8.64 9.03
CA GLY A 53 21.27 -8.10 8.41
C GLY A 53 22.07 -9.19 7.71
N ILE A 54 22.35 -9.02 6.42
CA ILE A 54 23.25 -9.91 5.67
C ILE A 54 24.68 -9.49 6.03
N ARG A 55 25.55 -10.46 6.37
CA ARG A 55 26.97 -10.18 6.64
C ARG A 55 27.62 -9.56 5.40
N GLN A 56 28.53 -8.61 5.59
CA GLN A 56 29.34 -8.09 4.48
C GLN A 56 30.05 -9.28 3.79
N ASN A 57 29.74 -9.51 2.52
CA ASN A 57 30.17 -10.62 1.64
C ASN A 57 29.20 -11.81 1.46
N GLU A 58 28.01 -11.80 2.06
CA GLU A 58 26.95 -12.75 1.71
C GLU A 58 25.93 -12.13 0.74
N ARG A 59 25.42 -12.92 -0.21
CA ARG A 59 24.29 -12.51 -1.06
C ARG A 59 23.00 -13.06 -0.47
N TYR A 60 21.96 -12.24 -0.46
CA TYR A 60 20.61 -12.68 -0.09
C TYR A 60 20.17 -13.86 -0.96
N ASP A 61 19.81 -14.98 -0.35
CA ASP A 61 19.12 -16.09 -1.02
C ASP A 61 17.93 -16.52 -0.17
N ALA A 62 16.73 -16.06 -0.57
CA ALA A 62 15.47 -16.37 0.10
C ALA A 62 15.20 -17.88 0.25
N ARG A 63 15.82 -18.73 -0.57
CA ARG A 63 15.68 -20.20 -0.50
C ARG A 63 16.52 -20.82 0.61
N ARG A 64 17.56 -20.11 1.06
CA ARG A 64 18.48 -20.55 2.12
C ARG A 64 18.16 -19.92 3.48
N ILE A 65 17.15 -19.05 3.52
CA ILE A 65 16.73 -18.30 4.70
C ILE A 65 15.42 -18.91 5.22
N ALA A 66 15.37 -19.18 6.53
CA ALA A 66 14.15 -19.64 7.18
C ALA A 66 13.01 -18.63 6.93
N GLU A 67 11.78 -19.10 6.75
CA GLU A 67 10.64 -18.25 6.37
C GLU A 67 10.51 -17.01 7.26
N ARG A 68 10.59 -17.17 8.58
CA ARG A 68 10.57 -16.07 9.58
C ARG A 68 11.66 -15.00 9.42
N HIS A 69 12.68 -15.26 8.61
CA HIS A 69 13.79 -14.32 8.34
C HIS A 69 13.77 -13.79 6.90
N ARG A 70 12.78 -14.17 6.08
CA ARG A 70 12.58 -13.58 4.75
C ARG A 70 12.13 -12.14 4.90
N ASP A 71 12.49 -11.34 3.90
CA ASP A 71 12.07 -9.95 3.82
C ASP A 71 10.54 -9.80 3.82
N HIS A 72 10.05 -8.68 4.33
CA HIS A 72 8.66 -8.28 4.21
C HIS A 72 8.39 -7.74 2.81
N SER A 73 7.21 -8.08 2.28
CA SER A 73 6.72 -7.60 1.00
C SER A 73 5.91 -6.34 1.23
N LEU A 74 6.31 -5.21 0.64
CA LEU A 74 5.59 -3.94 0.76
C LEU A 74 5.04 -3.49 -0.59
N PHE A 75 3.85 -2.90 -0.56
CA PHE A 75 3.28 -2.23 -1.72
C PHE A 75 2.40 -1.07 -1.31
N ILE A 76 2.57 0.06 -1.99
CA ILE A 76 1.65 1.20 -1.90
C ILE A 76 1.01 1.43 -3.27
N ALA A 77 -0.26 1.81 -3.30
CA ALA A 77 -0.93 2.17 -4.54
C ALA A 77 -2.11 3.10 -4.31
N PHE A 78 -2.50 3.82 -5.35
CA PHE A 78 -3.77 4.52 -5.42
C PHE A 78 -4.39 4.40 -6.81
N ALA A 79 -5.72 4.45 -6.86
CA ALA A 79 -6.48 4.30 -8.09
C ALA A 79 -7.88 4.93 -8.01
N PRO A 80 -8.47 5.34 -9.15
CA PRO A 80 -7.81 5.58 -10.44
C PRO A 80 -6.79 6.74 -10.38
N VAL A 81 -5.76 6.76 -11.23
CA VAL A 81 -4.66 7.74 -11.11
C VAL A 81 -5.10 9.22 -11.26
N ASN A 82 -6.10 9.48 -12.11
CA ASN A 82 -6.55 10.84 -12.42
C ASN A 82 -7.55 11.39 -11.39
N ASP A 83 -8.31 10.52 -10.75
CA ASP A 83 -9.31 10.86 -9.73
C ASP A 83 -9.32 9.76 -8.65
N PRO A 84 -8.31 9.74 -7.76
CA PRO A 84 -8.12 8.64 -6.82
C PRO A 84 -9.30 8.49 -5.85
N LYS A 85 -9.86 7.29 -5.78
CA LYS A 85 -10.95 6.94 -4.85
C LYS A 85 -10.47 6.09 -3.68
N ILE A 86 -9.36 5.38 -3.87
CA ILE A 86 -8.72 4.56 -2.84
C ILE A 86 -7.20 4.72 -2.89
N ALA A 87 -6.60 4.73 -1.70
CA ALA A 87 -5.17 4.56 -1.48
C ALA A 87 -4.94 3.42 -0.49
N VAL A 88 -3.95 2.57 -0.78
CA VAL A 88 -3.60 1.42 0.05
C VAL A 88 -2.12 1.42 0.36
N ALA A 89 -1.78 1.03 1.57
CA ALA A 89 -0.43 0.69 2.00
C ALA A 89 -0.47 -0.69 2.66
N LEU A 90 0.30 -1.63 2.12
CA LEU A 90 0.27 -3.03 2.53
C LEU A 90 1.66 -3.51 2.88
N ILE A 91 1.73 -4.31 3.94
CA ILE A 91 2.88 -5.11 4.32
C ILE A 91 2.42 -6.57 4.45
N VAL A 92 3.17 -7.49 3.84
CA VAL A 92 3.03 -8.92 4.09
C VAL A 92 4.30 -9.38 4.78
N GLU A 93 4.15 -9.75 6.05
CA GLU A 93 5.25 -10.25 6.84
C GLU A 93 5.85 -11.50 6.20
N ASN A 94 7.18 -11.56 6.21
CA ASN A 94 8.00 -12.57 5.54
C ASN A 94 7.62 -12.94 4.08
N GLY A 95 6.86 -12.07 3.40
CA GLY A 95 6.30 -12.33 2.07
C GLY A 95 7.27 -12.17 0.89
N GLY A 96 8.56 -11.92 1.16
CA GLY A 96 9.57 -11.71 0.13
C GLY A 96 9.44 -10.36 -0.57
N PHE A 97 9.59 -10.33 -1.89
CA PHE A 97 9.59 -9.07 -2.63
C PHE A 97 8.18 -8.47 -2.75
N GLY A 98 8.05 -7.13 -2.73
CA GLY A 98 6.78 -6.39 -2.86
C GLY A 98 5.85 -6.89 -3.98
N ALA A 99 6.44 -7.27 -5.13
CA ALA A 99 5.70 -7.77 -6.29
C ALA A 99 5.14 -9.20 -6.12
N GLN A 100 5.70 -10.00 -5.20
CA GLN A 100 5.35 -11.41 -5.03
C GLN A 100 4.08 -11.60 -4.18
N ALA A 101 3.86 -10.77 -3.17
CA ALA A 101 2.76 -10.93 -2.23
C ALA A 101 1.91 -9.66 -2.09
N ALA A 102 2.51 -8.52 -1.73
CA ALA A 102 1.75 -7.31 -1.44
C ALA A 102 1.04 -6.71 -2.66
N ALA A 103 1.67 -6.69 -3.85
CA ALA A 103 1.05 -6.13 -5.06
C ALA A 103 -0.19 -6.92 -5.54
N PRO A 104 -0.19 -8.27 -5.60
CA PRO A 104 -1.40 -9.05 -5.88
C PRO A 104 -2.55 -8.82 -4.89
N ILE A 105 -2.25 -8.64 -3.60
CA ILE A 105 -3.27 -8.35 -2.58
C ILE A 105 -3.84 -6.94 -2.80
N ALA A 106 -2.99 -5.95 -3.08
CA ALA A 106 -3.43 -4.60 -3.44
C ALA A 106 -4.37 -4.61 -4.64
N ARG A 107 -4.06 -5.41 -5.67
CA ARG A 107 -4.90 -5.58 -6.84
C ARG A 107 -6.30 -6.07 -6.47
N LYS A 108 -6.40 -7.12 -5.63
CA LYS A 108 -7.69 -7.66 -5.17
C LYS A 108 -8.52 -6.61 -4.41
N LEU A 109 -7.89 -5.86 -3.50
CA LEU A 109 -8.55 -4.78 -2.75
C LEU A 109 -9.10 -3.68 -3.66
N ILE A 110 -8.29 -3.21 -4.61
CA ILE A 110 -8.68 -2.14 -5.53
C ILE A 110 -9.76 -2.63 -6.51
N ASP A 111 -9.66 -3.87 -7.02
CA ASP A 111 -10.68 -4.48 -7.87
C ASP A 111 -12.02 -4.59 -7.14
N TYR A 112 -12.02 -5.01 -5.88
CA TYR A 112 -13.24 -5.07 -5.09
C TYR A 112 -13.81 -3.67 -4.86
N HIS A 113 -13.00 -2.71 -4.43
CA HIS A 113 -13.48 -1.37 -4.10
C HIS A 113 -14.01 -0.60 -5.32
N LEU A 114 -13.31 -0.68 -6.47
CA LEU A 114 -13.69 0.09 -7.67
C LEU A 114 -14.69 -0.64 -8.56
N LEU A 115 -14.64 -1.98 -8.60
CA LEU A 115 -15.38 -2.78 -9.59
C LEU A 115 -16.34 -3.80 -8.95
N GLY A 116 -16.34 -3.94 -7.62
CA GLY A 116 -17.14 -4.95 -6.92
C GLY A 116 -16.70 -6.39 -7.17
N LYS A 117 -15.47 -6.60 -7.68
CA LYS A 117 -14.98 -7.95 -8.03
C LYS A 117 -14.36 -8.64 -6.84
N LEU A 118 -14.97 -9.75 -6.42
CA LEU A 118 -14.37 -10.65 -5.43
C LEU A 118 -13.19 -11.44 -6.03
N PRO A 119 -12.20 -11.83 -5.21
CA PRO A 119 -11.14 -12.73 -5.66
C PRO A 119 -11.72 -14.08 -6.08
N LYS A 120 -11.18 -14.69 -7.15
CA LYS A 120 -11.70 -15.96 -7.68
C LYS A 120 -11.54 -17.15 -6.72
N ASP A 121 -10.57 -17.06 -5.84
CA ASP A 121 -10.21 -18.03 -4.81
C ASP A 121 -10.94 -17.77 -3.48
N PHE A 122 -11.88 -16.82 -3.48
CA PHE A 122 -12.61 -16.41 -2.30
C PHE A 122 -14.03 -16.98 -2.32
N ASP A 123 -14.40 -17.66 -1.23
CA ASP A 123 -15.75 -18.15 -1.01
C ASP A 123 -16.60 -17.03 -0.38
N ASP A 124 -17.60 -16.53 -1.11
CA ASP A 124 -18.43 -15.40 -0.68
C ASP A 124 -19.19 -15.71 0.63
N GLU A 125 -19.54 -16.98 0.84
CA GLU A 125 -20.20 -17.46 2.06
C GLU A 125 -19.26 -17.49 3.29
N SER A 126 -17.95 -17.36 3.06
CA SER A 126 -16.94 -17.36 4.13
C SER A 126 -16.69 -15.98 4.75
N LEU A 127 -17.25 -14.92 4.15
CA LEU A 127 -17.21 -13.62 4.83
C LEU A 127 -18.04 -13.72 6.10
N PRO A 128 -17.48 -13.39 7.27
CA PRO A 128 -18.36 -12.99 8.35
C PRO A 128 -19.23 -11.88 7.77
N ARG A 129 -20.55 -12.06 7.81
CA ARG A 129 -21.46 -10.93 7.55
C ARG A 129 -20.93 -9.83 8.43
N LEU A 130 -20.46 -8.74 7.82
CA LEU A 130 -20.04 -7.56 8.56
C LEU A 130 -21.15 -7.34 9.57
N ALA A 131 -20.83 -7.51 10.85
CA ALA A 131 -21.81 -7.22 11.86
C ALA A 131 -22.24 -5.78 11.57
N ASP A 132 -23.54 -5.51 11.53
CA ASP A 132 -24.07 -4.14 11.57
C ASP A 132 -23.78 -3.58 12.97
N ASP A 133 -22.52 -3.59 13.36
CA ASP A 133 -22.00 -3.20 14.65
C ASP A 133 -21.25 -1.89 14.45
N PRO A 134 -21.85 -0.75 14.85
CA PRO A 134 -21.23 0.55 14.77
C PRO A 134 -19.88 0.61 15.50
N ASP A 135 -19.65 -0.26 16.49
CA ASP A 135 -18.47 -0.23 17.37
C ASP A 135 -17.26 -0.94 16.75
N LEU A 136 -17.45 -1.74 15.68
CA LEU A 136 -16.36 -2.39 14.91
C LEU A 136 -15.73 -1.46 13.85
N ARG A 137 -16.28 -0.25 13.67
CA ARG A 137 -15.71 0.79 12.82
C ARG A 137 -14.63 1.55 13.58
N ASP A 138 -13.50 0.90 13.83
CA ASP A 138 -12.31 1.51 14.47
C ASP A 138 -11.61 2.58 13.59
N VAL A 139 -12.21 2.97 12.46
CA VAL A 139 -11.82 4.17 11.73
C VAL A 139 -12.61 5.31 12.34
N PRO A 140 -12.00 6.20 13.16
CA PRO A 140 -12.70 7.37 13.66
C PRO A 140 -13.27 8.13 12.45
N GLU A 141 -14.55 8.47 12.54
CA GLU A 141 -15.31 9.15 11.48
C GLU A 141 -14.67 10.51 11.11
N SER A 142 -13.77 11.01 11.96
CA SER A 142 -12.89 12.15 11.72
C SER A 142 -11.41 11.80 11.89
N VAL A 143 -10.63 12.04 10.84
CA VAL A 143 -9.14 12.09 10.86
C VAL A 143 -8.69 13.50 11.25
N ASP A 144 -9.26 14.05 12.32
CA ASP A 144 -8.74 15.30 12.88
C ASP A 144 -7.49 14.96 13.69
N PRO A 145 -6.29 15.44 13.30
CA PRO A 145 -5.09 15.15 14.05
C PRO A 145 -5.22 15.74 15.45
N GLU A 146 -4.93 14.94 16.49
CA GLU A 146 -4.83 15.46 17.85
C GLU A 146 -3.77 16.57 17.89
N PRO A 147 -4.06 17.72 18.51
CA PRO A 147 -3.09 18.80 18.64
C PRO A 147 -1.92 18.30 19.51
N VAL A 148 -0.73 18.26 18.92
CA VAL A 148 0.51 17.96 19.64
C VAL A 148 0.71 19.04 20.72
N PRO A 149 0.90 18.67 22.00
CA PRO A 149 1.19 19.64 23.04
C PRO A 149 2.42 20.45 22.65
N ALA A 150 2.33 21.78 22.75
CA ALA A 150 3.49 22.65 22.56
C ALA A 150 4.59 22.19 23.53
N ALA A 151 5.79 21.97 23.00
CA ALA A 151 6.93 21.56 23.80
C ALA A 151 7.13 22.57 24.93
N GLU A 152 7.09 22.11 26.19
CA GLU A 152 7.48 22.92 27.33
C GLU A 152 8.93 23.36 27.12
N GLU A 153 9.14 24.68 27.05
CA GLU A 153 10.47 25.27 27.14
C GLU A 153 11.07 24.86 28.48
N ARG A 154 12.07 23.99 28.43
CA ARG A 154 12.84 23.62 29.62
C ARG A 154 13.67 24.85 30.07
N PRO A 155 13.76 25.09 31.39
CA PRO A 155 14.43 26.26 31.96
C PRO A 155 15.93 26.31 31.69
#